data_AF-A0A818JLZ4-F1
#
_entry.id   AF-A0A818JLZ4-F1
#
_cell.length_a   1.000
_cell.length_b   1.000
_cell.length_c   1.000
_cell.angle_alpha   90.00
_cell.angle_beta   90.00
_cell.angle_gamma   90.00
#
_symmetry.space_group_name_H-M   'P 1'
#
loop_
_entity.id
_entity.type
_entity.pdbx_description
1 polymer ?
#
loop_
_entity_poly.entity_id
_entity_poly.type
_entity_poly.pdbx_seq_one_letter_code
_entity_poly.pdbx_strand_id
1 'polypeptide(L)'
;MTCYTDPGYVPYKRIPNWTGGMMSTSDDDDENEGNRQQPVTTSNNYLRKCLLCNIEQPLRSHHCDFCNRCVLKYDHHCPYLETCIGEYNHCYFWCFLLTTDILIVWSIMLCSGSFVPFSDWSSWLHINKFRLFAMHVLIISLCATTILLCIHSVFALTNSTTWERVSRHRITYLNRLPNEDLNPFHQGYCHNFFYSFLCRRIKEQQWDIVYKKRVEEHVTLYMPTIVNQTEEKIVSNGVNHDAPIATKDFAVDSASSSFKLFDSERGVPKNLEQHCPDTISTNNSTELHKVTSIYGGYSNFITIKKHFACKISKNLPLDTVTPLLCASITTYSPLKQYHVGINTRMRVISLGHMAVKFGVAMGTHVTVIPTSESKYDDVIKFDAKAFLVSKDVEQLKGVENSFNFIIYTVVSMIKIGAPPKLVEIPALILLFKQLIITGSQIGRMKQKKKISIAYL
;
A
#
# COMPACT_ATOMS: atom_id res chain seq x y z
N MET A 1 -6.70 30.08 -13.58
CA MET A 1 -7.07 30.01 -12.14
C MET A 1 -6.57 28.73 -11.49
N THR A 2 -6.83 27.56 -12.05
CA THR A 2 -6.45 26.25 -11.46
C THR A 2 -4.95 26.11 -11.17
N CYS A 3 -4.09 26.43 -12.14
CA CYS A 3 -2.62 26.35 -12.01
C CYS A 3 -2.02 27.34 -10.99
N TYR A 4 -2.69 28.47 -10.76
CA TYR A 4 -2.22 29.53 -9.86
C TYR A 4 -2.80 29.43 -8.45
N THR A 5 -3.72 28.49 -8.23
CA THR A 5 -4.35 28.27 -6.94
C THR A 5 -3.64 27.11 -6.25
N ASP A 6 -3.24 27.30 -4.99
CA ASP A 6 -2.77 26.20 -4.15
C ASP A 6 -3.81 25.07 -4.17
N PRO A 7 -3.44 23.83 -4.52
CA PRO A 7 -4.37 22.70 -4.48
C PRO A 7 -4.80 22.31 -3.07
N GLY A 8 -4.19 22.89 -2.04
CA GLY A 8 -4.38 22.53 -0.64
C GLY A 8 -3.21 21.72 -0.15
N TYR A 9 -1.98 22.23 -0.32
CA TYR A 9 -0.82 21.61 0.29
C TYR A 9 -0.97 21.59 1.81
N VAL A 10 -0.76 20.41 2.39
CA VAL A 10 -0.82 20.28 3.85
C VAL A 10 0.32 21.10 4.46
N PRO A 11 0.03 22.07 5.34
CA PRO A 11 1.08 22.89 5.95
C PRO A 11 2.03 22.03 6.78
N TYR A 12 3.32 22.38 6.77
CA TYR A 12 4.34 21.72 7.60
C TYR A 12 4.10 22.03 9.08
N LYS A 13 3.21 21.29 9.73
CA LYS A 13 3.26 21.14 11.18
C LYS A 13 4.33 20.10 11.48
N ARG A 14 5.58 20.56 11.61
CA ARG A 14 6.70 19.75 12.08
C ARG A 14 6.29 19.19 13.45
N ILE A 15 6.27 17.88 13.60
CA ILE A 15 6.12 17.25 14.92
C ILE A 15 7.32 17.71 15.75
N PRO A 16 7.16 18.49 16.83
CA PRO A 16 8.27 18.83 17.69
C PRO A 16 8.79 17.53 18.32
N ASN A 17 10.10 17.30 18.25
CA ASN A 17 10.80 16.12 18.76
C ASN A 17 10.60 14.82 17.96
N TRP A 18 10.99 14.83 16.69
CA TRP A 18 11.47 13.61 16.05
C TRP A 18 12.93 13.75 15.68
N THR A 19 13.81 13.30 16.57
CA THR A 19 15.12 12.81 16.16
C THR A 19 14.86 11.51 15.41
N GLY A 20 15.03 11.54 14.09
CA GLY A 20 15.31 10.29 13.38
C GLY A 20 16.45 9.64 14.13
N GLY A 21 16.24 8.42 14.65
CA GLY A 21 17.10 7.77 15.64
C GLY A 21 18.58 7.95 15.35
N MET A 22 19.15 8.99 15.96
CA MET A 22 20.56 9.30 16.03
C MET A 22 20.68 10.05 17.34
N MET A 23 20.95 9.27 18.39
CA MET A 23 21.16 9.74 19.74
C MET A 23 22.44 10.56 19.72
N SER A 24 22.31 11.88 19.73
CA SER A 24 23.39 12.76 20.18
C SER A 24 23.07 13.08 21.64
N THR A 25 24.01 12.68 22.48
CA THR A 25 24.10 13.03 23.89
C THR A 25 24.37 14.53 24.01
N SER A 26 23.54 15.22 24.76
CA SER A 26 24.01 16.34 25.57
C SER A 26 23.05 16.43 26.76
N ASP A 27 23.64 16.16 27.91
CA ASP A 27 23.13 16.49 29.23
C ASP A 27 22.72 17.97 29.26
N ASP A 28 21.63 18.27 29.96
CA ASP A 28 21.54 19.40 30.87
C ASP A 28 20.21 19.31 31.64
N ASP A 29 20.36 19.33 32.96
CA ASP A 29 19.33 19.36 33.98
C ASP A 29 18.47 20.62 33.87
N ASP A 30 17.16 20.51 34.12
CA ASP A 30 16.47 21.47 35.00
C ASP A 30 15.04 21.01 35.35
N GLU A 31 14.80 20.95 36.65
CA GLU A 31 13.49 20.77 37.28
C GLU A 31 12.66 22.06 37.16
N ASN A 32 11.40 21.96 36.74
CA ASN A 32 10.35 22.76 37.39
C ASN A 32 8.93 22.24 37.13
N GLU A 33 8.17 22.10 38.22
CA GLU A 33 6.74 21.83 38.26
C GLU A 33 5.91 23.00 37.70
N GLY A 34 4.77 22.69 37.09
CA GLY A 34 3.86 23.72 36.60
C GLY A 34 2.63 23.18 35.90
N ASN A 35 1.68 22.73 36.71
CA ASN A 35 0.27 22.42 36.42
C ASN A 35 -0.28 23.04 35.11
N ARG A 36 -0.50 22.21 34.10
CA ARG A 36 -1.38 22.55 32.97
C ARG A 36 -2.24 21.33 32.66
N GLN A 37 -3.53 21.44 32.96
CA GLN A 37 -4.55 20.46 32.61
C GLN A 37 -4.39 20.07 31.14
N GLN A 38 -3.93 18.85 30.89
CA GLN A 38 -3.90 18.29 29.55
C GLN A 38 -5.36 18.03 29.13
N PRO A 39 -5.82 18.55 27.98
CA PRO A 39 -7.07 18.10 27.43
C PRO A 39 -6.92 16.61 27.10
N VAL A 40 -7.90 15.81 27.53
CA VAL A 40 -7.99 14.37 27.25
C VAL A 40 -7.82 14.15 25.75
N THR A 41 -6.61 13.79 25.32
CA THR A 41 -6.34 13.40 23.95
C THR A 41 -6.78 11.96 23.79
N THR A 42 -7.99 11.79 23.29
CA THR A 42 -8.42 10.52 22.71
C THR A 42 -7.42 10.14 21.62
N SER A 43 -6.72 9.02 21.81
CA SER A 43 -5.70 8.53 20.89
C SER A 43 -6.33 8.23 19.52
N ASN A 44 -6.19 9.17 18.57
CA ASN A 44 -6.72 9.05 17.21
C ASN A 44 -5.89 8.04 16.40
N ASN A 45 -6.28 6.76 16.44
CA ASN A 45 -5.71 5.65 15.67
C ASN A 45 -5.91 5.71 14.14
N TYR A 46 -6.21 6.87 13.55
CA TYR A 46 -6.58 7.03 12.14
C TYR A 46 -5.64 7.92 11.30
N LEU A 47 -4.65 8.57 11.91
CA LEU A 47 -3.72 9.45 11.19
C LEU A 47 -2.61 8.64 10.52
N ARG A 48 -2.63 8.60 9.18
CA ARG A 48 -1.52 8.05 8.39
C ARG A 48 -0.36 9.04 8.42
N LYS A 49 0.89 8.58 8.41
CA LYS A 49 2.07 9.46 8.39
C LYS A 49 2.73 9.42 7.02
N CYS A 50 3.07 10.58 6.47
CA CYS A 50 3.90 10.69 5.28
C CYS A 50 5.36 10.82 5.71
N LEU A 51 6.17 9.82 5.36
CA LEU A 51 7.61 9.84 5.70
C LEU A 51 8.41 10.82 4.84
N LEU A 52 7.95 11.13 3.63
CA LEU A 52 8.61 12.06 2.72
C LEU A 52 8.43 13.52 3.18
N CYS A 53 7.21 13.88 3.56
CA CYS A 53 6.90 15.22 4.08
C CYS A 53 7.16 15.36 5.58
N ASN A 54 7.36 14.24 6.30
CA ASN A 54 7.39 14.17 7.76
C ASN A 54 6.20 14.88 8.44
N ILE A 55 4.98 14.56 7.97
CA ILE A 55 3.73 15.10 8.53
C ILE A 55 2.74 13.98 8.82
N GLU A 56 1.82 14.25 9.74
CA GLU A 56 0.59 13.47 9.86
C GLU A 56 -0.34 13.84 8.70
N GLN A 57 -0.64 12.87 7.85
CA GLN A 57 -1.53 13.02 6.71
C GLN A 57 -2.97 13.09 7.20
N PRO A 58 -3.67 14.22 7.01
CA PRO A 58 -5.11 14.30 7.28
C PRO A 58 -5.88 13.31 6.42
N LEU A 59 -7.10 12.97 6.82
CA LEU A 59 -7.97 12.11 6.02
C LEU A 59 -8.18 12.69 4.62
N ARG A 60 -8.24 11.81 3.62
CA ARG A 60 -8.32 12.15 2.18
C ARG A 60 -7.11 12.90 1.61
N SER A 61 -6.04 13.09 2.36
CA SER A 61 -4.77 13.60 1.81
C SER A 61 -3.90 12.49 1.21
N HIS A 62 -3.05 12.85 0.26
CA HIS A 62 -2.10 11.95 -0.40
C HIS A 62 -0.81 12.70 -0.78
N HIS A 63 0.33 12.00 -0.77
CA HIS A 63 1.62 12.56 -1.21
C HIS A 63 1.73 12.48 -2.73
N CYS A 64 1.97 13.61 -3.40
CA CYS A 64 2.24 13.61 -4.82
C CYS A 64 3.74 13.56 -5.08
N ASP A 65 4.20 12.50 -5.75
CA ASP A 65 5.63 12.31 -6.08
C ASP A 65 6.17 13.44 -6.99
N PHE A 66 5.33 13.99 -7.89
CA PHE A 66 5.73 15.08 -8.79
C PHE A 66 5.88 16.43 -8.09
N CYS A 67 4.93 16.79 -7.22
CA CYS A 67 4.98 18.04 -6.46
C CYS A 67 5.80 17.93 -5.16
N ASN A 68 6.21 16.71 -4.78
CA ASN A 68 6.91 16.36 -3.54
C ASN A 68 6.24 16.95 -2.27
N ARG A 69 4.91 16.94 -2.24
CA ARG A 69 4.10 17.51 -1.16
C ARG A 69 2.82 16.69 -0.95
N CYS A 70 2.33 16.70 0.27
CA CYS A 70 1.00 16.17 0.58
C CYS A 70 -0.07 17.18 0.19
N VAL A 71 -1.12 16.70 -0.48
CA VAL A 71 -2.24 17.52 -0.95
C VAL A 71 -3.52 17.01 -0.29
N LEU A 72 -4.31 17.93 0.26
CA LEU A 72 -5.63 17.69 0.83
C LEU A 72 -6.61 17.26 -0.26
N LYS A 73 -7.57 16.39 0.10
CA LYS A 73 -8.58 15.81 -0.81
C LYS A 73 -8.00 15.54 -2.22
N TYR A 74 -6.91 14.77 -2.24
CA TYR A 74 -6.13 14.56 -3.46
C TYR A 74 -6.99 13.88 -4.54
N ASP A 75 -6.95 14.44 -5.76
CA ASP A 75 -7.64 13.90 -6.93
C ASP A 75 -6.64 13.28 -7.91
N HIS A 76 -5.74 14.08 -8.46
CA HIS A 76 -4.66 13.64 -9.34
C HIS A 76 -3.59 14.73 -9.48
N HIS A 77 -2.45 14.39 -10.09
CA HIS A 77 -1.52 15.39 -10.62
C HIS A 77 -1.82 15.60 -12.11
N CYS A 78 -2.10 16.83 -12.52
CA CYS A 78 -2.43 17.13 -13.91
C CYS A 78 -1.16 17.55 -14.66
N PRO A 79 -0.65 16.75 -15.62
CA PRO A 79 0.57 17.10 -16.35
C PRO A 79 0.39 18.33 -17.25
N TYR A 80 -0.84 18.61 -17.69
CA TYR A 80 -1.13 19.77 -18.54
C TYR A 80 -1.17 21.10 -17.79
N LEU A 81 -1.51 21.06 -16.50
CA LEU A 81 -1.57 22.25 -15.65
C LEU A 81 -0.36 22.36 -14.73
N GLU A 82 0.54 21.37 -14.78
CA GLU A 82 1.73 21.23 -13.94
C GLU A 82 1.48 21.45 -12.44
N THR A 83 0.29 21.07 -11.98
CA THR A 83 -0.14 21.22 -10.59
C THR A 83 -1.00 20.03 -10.16
N CYS A 84 -1.07 19.81 -8.85
CA CYS A 84 -2.06 18.87 -8.33
C CYS A 84 -3.46 19.44 -8.46
N ILE A 85 -4.43 18.57 -8.65
CA ILE A 85 -5.84 18.85 -8.44
C ILE A 85 -6.19 18.27 -7.08
N GLY A 86 -6.67 19.14 -6.20
CA GLY A 86 -6.93 18.82 -4.81
C GLY A 86 -8.00 19.71 -4.21
N GLU A 87 -8.03 19.73 -2.89
CA GLU A 87 -9.07 20.33 -2.10
C GLU A 87 -9.48 21.75 -2.51
N TYR A 88 -8.51 22.61 -2.78
CA TYR A 88 -8.73 24.05 -2.94
C TYR A 88 -8.87 24.50 -4.40
N ASN A 89 -8.45 23.67 -5.36
CA ASN A 89 -8.49 24.03 -6.79
C ASN A 89 -9.35 23.11 -7.66
N HIS A 90 -10.00 22.07 -7.10
CA HIS A 90 -10.85 21.16 -7.86
C HIS A 90 -12.01 21.86 -8.58
N CYS A 91 -12.62 22.87 -7.95
CA CYS A 91 -13.69 23.65 -8.58
C CYS A 91 -13.18 24.50 -9.74
N TYR A 92 -11.99 25.08 -9.63
CA TYR A 92 -11.36 25.81 -10.73
C TYR A 92 -11.01 24.88 -11.88
N PHE A 93 -10.60 23.65 -11.61
CA PHE A 93 -10.39 22.63 -12.64
C PHE A 93 -11.69 22.31 -13.39
N TRP A 94 -12.80 22.14 -12.67
CA TRP A 94 -14.11 21.93 -13.30
C TRP A 94 -14.54 23.16 -14.14
N CYS A 95 -14.37 24.38 -13.63
CA CYS A 95 -14.65 25.60 -14.40
C CYS A 95 -13.74 25.72 -15.64
N PHE A 96 -12.47 25.33 -15.53
CA PHE A 96 -11.54 25.26 -16.66
C PHE A 96 -12.05 24.30 -17.75
N LEU A 97 -12.53 23.11 -17.39
CA LEU A 97 -13.13 22.18 -18.36
C LEU A 97 -14.39 22.76 -19.00
N LEU A 98 -15.29 23.33 -18.21
CA LEU A 98 -16.52 23.95 -18.74
C LEU A 98 -16.22 25.10 -19.70
N THR A 99 -15.32 26.00 -19.32
CA THR A 99 -14.93 27.12 -20.18
C THR A 99 -14.18 26.67 -21.43
N THR A 100 -13.38 25.61 -21.33
CA THR A 100 -12.71 24.99 -22.49
C THR A 100 -13.74 24.41 -23.46
N ASP A 101 -14.75 23.68 -22.97
CA ASP A 101 -15.85 23.17 -23.79
C ASP A 101 -16.59 24.29 -24.52
N ILE A 102 -16.94 25.38 -23.80
CA ILE A 102 -17.60 26.55 -24.39
C ILE A 102 -16.73 27.17 -25.50
N LEU A 103 -15.42 27.34 -25.26
CA LEU A 103 -14.49 27.90 -26.23
C LEU A 103 -14.34 26.99 -27.46
N ILE A 104 -14.30 25.67 -27.29
CA ILE A 104 -14.22 24.72 -28.40
C ILE A 104 -15.50 24.75 -29.22
N VAL A 105 -16.69 24.75 -28.58
CA VAL A 105 -17.97 24.87 -29.27
C VAL A 105 -18.03 26.17 -30.07
N TRP A 106 -17.63 27.30 -29.47
CA TRP A 106 -17.58 28.57 -30.18
C TRP A 106 -16.59 28.53 -31.37
N SER A 107 -15.42 27.90 -31.20
CA SER A 107 -14.43 27.71 -32.26
C SER A 107 -14.96 26.84 -33.41
N ILE A 108 -15.73 25.80 -33.12
CA ILE A 108 -16.41 24.96 -34.12
C ILE A 108 -17.43 25.79 -34.90
N MET A 109 -18.21 26.64 -34.22
CA MET A 109 -19.17 27.54 -34.90
C MET A 109 -18.45 28.51 -35.85
N LEU A 110 -17.35 29.14 -35.41
CA LEU A 110 -16.55 30.03 -36.25
C LEU A 110 -15.92 29.29 -37.45
N CYS A 111 -15.39 28.09 -37.22
CA CYS A 111 -14.78 27.28 -38.27
C CYS A 111 -15.82 26.82 -39.30
N SER A 112 -17.03 26.46 -38.85
CA SER A 112 -18.16 26.10 -39.72
C SER A 112 -18.60 27.26 -40.61
N GLY A 113 -18.60 28.49 -40.09
CA GLY A 113 -18.91 29.70 -40.87
C GLY A 113 -17.82 30.13 -41.86
N SER A 114 -16.62 29.53 -41.78
CA SER A 114 -15.46 29.90 -42.60
C SER A 114 -15.32 29.09 -43.89
N PHE A 115 -16.23 28.15 -44.17
CA PHE A 115 -16.18 27.32 -45.37
C PHE A 115 -16.47 28.12 -46.64
N VAL A 116 -15.66 27.90 -47.68
CA VAL A 116 -15.83 28.56 -48.99
C VAL A 116 -16.59 27.62 -49.93
N PRO A 117 -17.74 28.03 -50.49
CA PRO A 117 -18.49 27.20 -51.43
C PRO A 117 -17.78 27.12 -52.79
N PHE A 118 -17.89 25.96 -53.45
CA PHE A 118 -17.39 25.70 -54.81
C PHE A 118 -18.37 24.76 -55.54
N SER A 119 -18.45 24.87 -56.86
CA SER A 119 -19.38 24.09 -57.68
C SER A 119 -18.96 22.63 -57.85
N ASP A 120 -17.67 22.34 -57.82
CA ASP A 120 -17.12 20.99 -57.94
C ASP A 120 -16.53 20.49 -56.61
N TRP A 121 -16.73 19.20 -56.34
CA TRP A 121 -16.31 18.57 -55.09
C TRP A 121 -14.78 18.56 -54.89
N SER A 122 -14.01 18.40 -55.97
CA SER A 122 -12.55 18.35 -55.90
C SER A 122 -11.95 19.69 -55.46
N SER A 123 -12.35 20.79 -56.12
CA SER A 123 -11.89 22.14 -55.76
C SER A 123 -12.40 22.55 -54.39
N TRP A 124 -13.65 22.20 -54.04
CA TRP A 124 -14.18 22.43 -52.70
C TRP A 124 -13.32 21.75 -51.62
N LEU A 125 -12.96 20.48 -51.80
CA LEU A 125 -12.08 19.76 -50.89
C LEU A 125 -10.67 20.37 -50.84
N HIS A 126 -10.07 20.68 -51.99
CA HIS A 126 -8.72 21.25 -52.05
C HIS A 126 -8.61 22.59 -51.32
N ILE A 127 -9.64 23.43 -51.40
CA ILE A 127 -9.70 24.75 -50.75
C ILE A 127 -10.04 24.63 -49.26
N ASN A 128 -10.89 23.68 -48.88
CA ASN A 128 -11.37 23.53 -47.51
C ASN A 128 -10.64 22.46 -46.68
N LYS A 129 -9.68 21.71 -47.24
CA LYS A 129 -8.96 20.60 -46.54
C LYS A 129 -8.36 21.00 -45.19
N PHE A 130 -7.79 22.21 -45.08
CA PHE A 130 -7.23 22.70 -43.81
C PHE A 130 -8.33 23.04 -42.79
N ARG A 131 -9.48 23.55 -43.24
CA ARG A 131 -10.65 23.82 -42.39
C ARG A 131 -11.28 22.51 -41.90
N LEU A 132 -11.38 21.51 -42.77
CA LEU A 132 -11.84 20.16 -42.42
C LEU A 132 -10.92 19.52 -41.38
N PHE A 133 -9.60 19.64 -41.56
CA PHE A 133 -8.64 19.15 -40.58
C PHE A 133 -8.80 19.85 -39.21
N ALA A 134 -8.90 21.18 -39.20
CA ALA A 134 -9.13 21.95 -37.98
C ALA A 134 -10.45 21.56 -37.29
N MET A 135 -11.54 21.43 -38.05
CA MET A 135 -12.84 20.93 -37.56
C MET A 135 -12.71 19.56 -36.90
N HIS A 136 -11.97 18.64 -37.53
CA HIS A 136 -11.78 17.29 -37.00
C HIS A 136 -11.02 17.30 -35.66
N VAL A 137 -9.95 18.10 -35.55
CA VAL A 137 -9.19 18.28 -34.31
C VAL A 137 -10.07 18.89 -33.21
N LEU A 138 -10.88 19.89 -33.53
CA LEU A 138 -11.80 20.52 -32.58
C LEU A 138 -12.88 19.54 -32.08
N ILE A 139 -13.44 18.71 -32.95
CA ILE A 139 -14.43 17.70 -32.58
C ILE A 139 -13.83 16.65 -31.63
N ILE A 140 -12.64 16.11 -31.95
CA ILE A 140 -11.95 15.15 -31.07
C ILE A 140 -11.66 15.79 -29.71
N SER A 141 -11.20 17.03 -29.72
CA SER A 141 -10.90 17.79 -28.50
C SER A 141 -12.17 17.97 -27.66
N LEU A 142 -13.29 18.37 -28.27
CA LEU A 142 -14.58 18.51 -27.59
C LEU A 142 -15.03 17.20 -26.96
N CYS A 143 -14.97 16.08 -27.70
CA CYS A 143 -15.33 14.79 -27.16
C CYS A 143 -14.49 14.42 -25.92
N ALA A 144 -13.18 14.64 -25.98
CA ALA A 144 -12.28 14.34 -24.86
C ALA A 144 -12.56 15.22 -23.63
N THR A 145 -12.72 16.53 -23.82
CA THR A 145 -12.95 17.47 -22.72
C THR A 145 -14.35 17.33 -22.12
N THR A 146 -15.37 17.06 -22.92
CA THR A 146 -16.73 16.80 -22.42
C THR A 146 -16.81 15.51 -21.60
N ILE A 147 -16.15 14.43 -22.00
CA ILE A 147 -16.09 13.19 -21.19
C ILE A 147 -15.47 13.50 -19.82
N LEU A 148 -14.36 14.24 -19.81
CA LEU A 148 -13.68 14.62 -18.58
C LEU A 148 -14.57 15.51 -17.70
N LEU A 149 -15.25 16.49 -18.30
CA LEU A 149 -16.21 17.36 -17.61
C LEU A 149 -17.35 16.56 -16.97
N CYS A 150 -17.92 15.58 -17.68
CA CYS A 150 -18.96 14.70 -17.15
C CYS A 150 -18.48 13.90 -15.94
N ILE A 151 -17.28 13.29 -16.03
CA ILE A 151 -16.68 12.53 -14.93
C ILE A 151 -16.49 13.42 -13.69
N HIS A 152 -15.88 14.61 -13.86
CA HIS A 152 -15.64 15.52 -12.75
C HIS A 152 -16.92 16.13 -12.18
N SER A 153 -17.98 16.27 -13.00
CA SER A 153 -19.31 16.66 -12.53
C SER A 153 -19.91 15.59 -11.61
N VAL A 154 -19.77 14.31 -11.96
CA VAL A 154 -20.19 13.19 -11.09
C VAL A 154 -19.37 13.19 -9.79
N PHE A 155 -18.08 13.49 -9.84
CA PHE A 155 -17.23 13.58 -8.64
C PHE A 155 -17.63 14.73 -7.72
N ALA A 156 -17.95 15.90 -8.29
CA ALA A 156 -18.48 17.04 -7.55
C ALA A 156 -19.82 16.69 -6.88
N LEU A 157 -20.74 16.04 -7.61
CA LEU A 157 -22.05 15.63 -7.11
C LEU A 157 -21.98 14.53 -6.04
N THR A 158 -21.02 13.61 -6.14
CA THR A 158 -20.85 12.50 -5.20
C THR A 158 -19.87 12.80 -4.07
N ASN A 159 -19.15 13.93 -4.11
CA ASN A 159 -18.05 14.25 -3.21
C ASN A 159 -16.97 13.15 -3.17
N SER A 160 -16.66 12.59 -4.33
CA SER A 160 -15.57 11.62 -4.52
C SER A 160 -14.43 12.24 -5.31
N THR A 161 -13.25 11.61 -5.30
CA THR A 161 -12.15 11.95 -6.20
C THR A 161 -11.81 10.77 -7.13
N THR A 162 -11.13 11.06 -8.23
CA THR A 162 -10.54 10.08 -9.16
C THR A 162 -9.67 9.10 -8.39
N TRP A 163 -8.80 9.63 -7.53
CA TRP A 163 -7.95 8.82 -6.65
C TRP A 163 -8.76 7.88 -5.77
N GLU A 164 -9.83 8.36 -5.14
CA GLU A 164 -10.68 7.54 -4.26
C GLU A 164 -11.38 6.41 -5.01
N ARG A 165 -11.82 6.65 -6.25
CA ARG A 165 -12.46 5.61 -7.08
C ARG A 165 -11.47 4.60 -7.62
N VAL A 166 -10.36 5.05 -8.20
CA VAL A 166 -9.36 4.17 -8.82
C VAL A 166 -8.54 3.40 -7.78
N SER A 167 -8.28 4.01 -6.62
CA SER A 167 -7.39 3.47 -5.59
C SER A 167 -8.12 3.00 -4.33
N ARG A 168 -9.43 2.79 -4.41
CA ARG A 168 -10.29 2.45 -3.26
C ARG A 168 -9.68 1.37 -2.36
N HIS A 169 -9.24 0.26 -2.97
CA HIS A 169 -8.64 -0.89 -2.28
C HIS A 169 -7.32 -0.57 -1.54
N ARG A 170 -6.57 0.45 -1.98
CA ARG A 170 -5.32 0.91 -1.34
C ARG A 170 -5.58 1.92 -0.22
N ILE A 171 -6.76 2.50 -0.16
CA ILE A 171 -7.10 3.55 0.79
C ILE A 171 -7.64 2.90 2.06
N THR A 172 -6.87 2.98 3.14
CA THR A 172 -7.15 2.34 4.44
C THR A 172 -8.53 2.65 5.05
N TYR A 173 -9.12 3.80 4.74
CA TYR A 173 -10.45 4.20 5.24
C TYR A 173 -11.59 3.83 4.28
N LEU A 174 -11.29 3.38 3.05
CA LEU A 174 -12.32 2.91 2.10
C LEU A 174 -12.29 1.38 1.95
N ASN A 175 -11.12 0.75 2.03
CA ASN A 175 -10.95 -0.68 1.82
C ASN A 175 -11.49 -1.57 2.96
N ARG A 176 -11.90 -0.96 4.08
CA ARG A 176 -12.53 -1.64 5.22
C ARG A 176 -14.04 -1.48 5.26
N LEU A 177 -14.62 -0.73 4.32
CA LEU A 177 -16.08 -0.55 4.28
C LEU A 177 -16.75 -1.85 3.79
N PRO A 178 -17.84 -2.28 4.43
CA PRO A 178 -18.49 -3.56 4.13
C PRO A 178 -19.14 -3.61 2.75
N ASN A 179 -19.44 -2.44 2.16
CA ASN A 179 -20.00 -2.30 0.83
C ASN A 179 -19.02 -1.52 -0.07
N GLU A 180 -18.68 -2.10 -1.23
CA GLU A 180 -17.79 -1.49 -2.22
C GLU A 180 -18.37 -0.22 -2.85
N ASP A 181 -19.70 -0.08 -2.88
CA ASP A 181 -20.39 1.08 -3.44
C ASP A 181 -20.60 2.21 -2.42
N LEU A 182 -20.34 1.96 -1.13
CA LEU A 182 -20.57 2.96 -0.10
C LEU A 182 -19.57 4.12 -0.24
N ASN A 183 -20.10 5.34 -0.39
CA ASN A 183 -19.31 6.56 -0.33
C ASN A 183 -19.55 7.29 1.00
N PRO A 184 -18.56 7.29 1.93
CA PRO A 184 -18.71 7.89 3.25
C PRO A 184 -18.76 9.43 3.25
N PHE A 185 -18.52 10.08 2.10
CA PHE A 185 -18.50 11.55 2.00
C PHE A 185 -19.71 12.12 1.25
N HIS A 186 -20.63 11.28 0.79
CA HIS A 186 -21.78 11.71 0.01
C HIS A 186 -22.89 12.33 0.88
N GLN A 187 -22.88 13.64 1.08
CA GLN A 187 -23.87 14.34 1.94
C GLN A 187 -25.14 14.81 1.20
N GLY A 188 -25.40 14.25 0.01
CA GLY A 188 -26.48 14.66 -0.90
C GLY A 188 -25.99 15.52 -2.06
N TYR A 189 -26.60 15.37 -3.24
CA TYR A 189 -26.12 15.95 -4.50
C TYR A 189 -25.99 17.49 -4.44
N CYS A 190 -27.03 18.21 -4.03
CA CYS A 190 -27.00 19.67 -3.94
C CYS A 190 -26.02 20.16 -2.86
N HIS A 191 -25.96 19.46 -1.72
CA HIS A 191 -25.02 19.80 -0.66
C HIS A 191 -23.56 19.66 -1.12
N ASN A 192 -23.24 18.56 -1.79
CA ASN A 192 -21.90 18.31 -2.29
C ASN A 192 -21.49 19.35 -3.35
N PHE A 193 -22.36 19.62 -4.31
CA PHE A 193 -22.04 20.52 -5.42
C PHE A 193 -21.95 21.99 -4.98
N PHE A 194 -22.97 22.52 -4.31
CA PHE A 194 -22.98 23.94 -3.94
C PHE A 194 -22.12 24.23 -2.72
N TYR A 195 -22.23 23.44 -1.65
CA TYR A 195 -21.56 23.75 -0.39
C TYR A 195 -20.15 23.16 -0.27
N SER A 196 -19.95 21.93 -0.73
CA SER A 196 -18.65 21.24 -0.56
C SER A 196 -17.68 21.47 -1.73
N PHE A 197 -18.20 21.78 -2.92
CA PHE A 197 -17.41 21.96 -4.13
C PHE A 197 -17.28 23.44 -4.54
N LEU A 198 -18.39 24.19 -4.68
CA LEU A 198 -18.35 25.59 -5.12
C LEU A 198 -18.09 26.61 -3.98
N CYS A 199 -18.78 26.54 -2.85
CA CYS A 199 -18.75 27.57 -1.79
C CYS A 199 -17.66 27.35 -0.72
N ARG A 200 -16.57 26.68 -1.08
CA ARG A 200 -15.59 26.14 -0.12
C ARG A 200 -14.80 27.16 0.69
N ARG A 201 -14.82 28.45 0.31
CA ARG A 201 -14.10 29.52 1.02
C ARG A 201 -14.58 29.75 2.47
N ILE A 202 -15.65 29.08 2.92
CA ILE A 202 -16.35 29.42 4.17
C ILE A 202 -15.93 28.54 5.36
N LYS A 203 -15.56 27.25 5.21
CA LYS A 203 -15.03 26.39 6.30
C LYS A 203 -14.17 25.23 5.76
N GLU A 204 -13.00 25.02 6.35
CA GLU A 204 -12.20 23.79 6.16
C GLU A 204 -13.05 22.60 6.66
N GLN A 205 -13.46 21.71 5.76
CA GLN A 205 -14.31 20.58 6.12
C GLN A 205 -13.47 19.52 6.83
N GLN A 206 -13.84 19.22 8.08
CA GLN A 206 -13.21 18.15 8.86
C GLN A 206 -13.75 16.79 8.39
N TRP A 207 -13.11 16.24 7.36
CA TRP A 207 -13.49 14.96 6.75
C TRP A 207 -13.55 13.80 7.74
N ASP A 208 -12.76 13.84 8.81
CA ASP A 208 -12.78 12.87 9.90
C ASP A 208 -14.15 12.80 10.60
N ILE A 209 -14.79 13.94 10.83
CA ILE A 209 -16.11 14.01 11.48
C ILE A 209 -17.19 13.45 10.53
N VAL A 210 -17.14 13.85 9.26
CA VAL A 210 -18.08 13.37 8.23
C VAL A 210 -17.97 11.85 8.08
N TYR A 211 -16.75 11.33 8.04
CA TYR A 211 -16.47 9.90 7.94
C TYR A 211 -17.00 9.14 9.16
N LYS A 212 -16.64 9.56 10.39
CA LYS A 212 -17.09 8.89 11.63
C LYS A 212 -18.61 8.84 11.71
N LYS A 213 -19.28 9.97 11.52
CA LYS A 213 -20.74 10.06 11.56
C LYS A 213 -21.41 9.07 10.60
N ARG A 214 -20.93 9.00 9.35
CA ARG A 214 -21.55 8.12 8.34
C ARG A 214 -21.28 6.64 8.58
N VAL A 215 -20.08 6.30 9.04
CA VAL A 215 -19.75 4.90 9.36
C VAL A 215 -20.54 4.44 10.59
N GLU A 216 -20.69 5.29 11.61
CA GLU A 216 -21.52 5.02 12.79
C GLU A 216 -23.01 4.85 12.44
N GLU A 217 -23.56 5.75 11.61
CA GLU A 217 -24.93 5.61 11.07
C GLU A 217 -25.12 4.29 10.31
N HIS A 218 -24.15 3.89 9.49
CA HIS A 218 -24.23 2.66 8.70
C HIS A 218 -24.10 1.39 9.55
N VAL A 219 -23.22 1.39 10.56
CA VAL A 219 -23.12 0.29 11.54
C VAL A 219 -24.43 0.16 12.32
N THR A 220 -25.04 1.28 12.72
CA THR A 220 -26.30 1.29 13.47
C THR A 220 -27.49 0.80 12.63
N LEU A 221 -27.55 1.13 11.34
CA LEU A 221 -28.62 0.73 10.43
C LEU A 221 -28.55 -0.73 9.96
N TYR A 222 -27.35 -1.32 9.88
CA TYR A 222 -27.13 -2.64 9.29
C TYR A 222 -26.61 -3.70 10.29
N MET A 223 -26.42 -3.34 11.56
CA MET A 223 -26.23 -4.29 12.67
C MET A 223 -27.17 -4.06 13.86
N PRO A 224 -28.50 -4.26 13.73
CA PRO A 224 -29.40 -4.13 14.87
C PRO A 224 -29.37 -5.33 15.83
N THR A 225 -28.73 -6.46 15.45
CA THR A 225 -29.05 -7.77 16.04
C THR A 225 -27.93 -8.47 16.81
N ILE A 226 -26.74 -7.86 16.96
CA ILE A 226 -25.65 -8.49 17.73
C ILE A 226 -25.66 -8.09 19.20
N VAL A 227 -26.10 -6.87 19.54
CA VAL A 227 -26.06 -6.39 20.94
C VAL A 227 -27.19 -7.01 21.78
N ASN A 228 -28.40 -7.19 21.23
CA ASN A 228 -29.54 -7.71 21.99
C ASN A 228 -29.51 -9.25 22.18
N GLN A 229 -28.79 -10.00 21.33
CA GLN A 229 -28.68 -11.46 21.50
C GLN A 229 -27.60 -11.88 22.51
N THR A 230 -26.63 -11.02 22.80
CA THR A 230 -25.62 -11.29 23.83
C THR A 230 -26.14 -11.10 25.25
N GLU A 231 -27.10 -10.20 25.49
CA GLU A 231 -27.63 -9.98 26.84
C GLU A 231 -28.69 -11.02 27.26
N GLU A 232 -29.55 -11.49 26.35
CA GLU A 232 -30.53 -12.54 26.68
C GLU A 232 -29.93 -13.96 26.79
N LYS A 233 -28.83 -14.26 26.07
CA LYS A 233 -28.17 -15.58 26.14
C LYS A 233 -27.23 -15.76 27.34
N ILE A 234 -26.76 -14.67 27.96
CA ILE A 234 -25.87 -14.77 29.13
C ILE A 234 -26.67 -15.06 30.42
N VAL A 235 -27.97 -14.75 30.45
CA VAL A 235 -28.82 -14.98 31.64
C VAL A 235 -29.53 -16.33 31.63
N SER A 236 -29.76 -16.94 30.45
CA SER A 236 -30.65 -18.11 30.34
C SER A 236 -29.99 -19.49 30.23
N ASN A 237 -28.69 -19.60 29.95
CA ASN A 237 -28.04 -20.91 29.82
C ASN A 237 -26.98 -21.13 30.89
N GLY A 238 -27.47 -21.66 32.01
CA GLY A 238 -26.65 -22.38 32.98
C GLY A 238 -25.83 -23.46 32.29
N VAL A 239 -24.57 -23.54 32.72
CA VAL A 239 -23.57 -24.51 32.29
C VAL A 239 -24.13 -25.93 32.45
N ASN A 240 -24.20 -26.69 31.36
CA ASN A 240 -24.23 -28.15 31.44
C ASN A 240 -23.33 -28.76 30.38
N HIS A 241 -22.50 -29.69 30.86
CA HIS A 241 -21.57 -30.49 30.09
C HIS A 241 -22.33 -31.51 29.22
N ASP A 242 -21.70 -31.90 28.11
CA ASP A 242 -22.01 -33.07 27.26
C ASP A 242 -23.11 -32.94 26.18
N ALA A 243 -22.72 -32.59 24.94
CA ALA A 243 -23.18 -33.23 23.68
C ALA A 243 -22.52 -32.59 22.42
N PRO A 244 -22.16 -33.38 21.38
CA PRO A 244 -21.51 -32.89 20.17
C PRO A 244 -22.51 -32.46 19.09
N ILE A 245 -22.34 -31.28 18.50
CA ILE A 245 -23.08 -30.87 17.31
C ILE A 245 -22.18 -31.06 16.09
N ALA A 246 -22.55 -32.06 15.28
CA ALA A 246 -21.98 -32.34 13.98
C ALA A 246 -22.36 -31.21 12.99
N THR A 247 -21.36 -30.69 12.27
CA THR A 247 -21.58 -30.02 10.99
C THR A 247 -20.86 -30.81 9.91
N LYS A 248 -21.67 -31.51 9.13
CA LYS A 248 -21.32 -32.25 7.94
C LYS A 248 -21.19 -31.29 6.75
N ASP A 249 -20.23 -31.62 5.90
CA ASP A 249 -20.23 -31.42 4.45
C ASP A 249 -20.10 -30.00 3.89
N PHE A 250 -18.84 -29.61 3.64
CA PHE A 250 -18.41 -29.15 2.31
C PHE A 250 -16.93 -29.54 2.11
N ALA A 251 -16.75 -30.75 1.59
CA ALA A 251 -15.45 -31.24 1.12
C ALA A 251 -15.24 -30.77 -0.33
N VAL A 252 -14.09 -30.14 -0.58
CA VAL A 252 -13.47 -30.08 -1.91
C VAL A 252 -12.08 -30.69 -1.74
N ASP A 253 -12.02 -32.01 -1.76
CA ASP A 253 -10.82 -32.80 -2.11
C ASP A 253 -10.77 -32.85 -3.65
N SER A 254 -9.66 -32.77 -4.39
CA SER A 254 -8.29 -33.26 -4.24
C SER A 254 -7.47 -32.64 -5.41
N ALA A 255 -6.15 -32.42 -5.35
CA ALA A 255 -5.08 -33.43 -5.33
C ALA A 255 -3.82 -32.85 -4.65
N SER A 256 -3.47 -33.39 -3.47
CA SER A 256 -2.41 -34.39 -3.22
C SER A 256 -1.02 -33.74 -3.04
N SER A 257 -0.23 -33.99 -2.00
CA SER A 257 -0.23 -34.99 -0.93
C SER A 257 0.77 -34.50 0.13
N SER A 258 0.36 -34.42 1.40
CA SER A 258 1.20 -34.41 2.62
C SER A 258 0.32 -34.13 3.85
N PHE A 259 -0.63 -35.02 4.12
CA PHE A 259 -1.40 -35.00 5.36
C PHE A 259 -0.47 -35.41 6.51
N LYS A 260 -0.25 -34.53 7.51
CA LYS A 260 0.11 -34.93 8.88
C LYS A 260 0.04 -33.76 9.88
N LEU A 261 -0.82 -33.98 10.89
CA LEU A 261 -0.89 -33.36 12.23
C LEU A 261 -1.29 -31.88 12.27
N PHE A 262 -2.59 -31.62 12.12
CA PHE A 262 -3.22 -30.43 12.68
C PHE A 262 -3.29 -30.56 14.21
N ASP A 263 -2.93 -29.50 14.93
CA ASP A 263 -3.23 -29.38 16.35
C ASP A 263 -4.70 -28.92 16.47
N SER A 264 -5.54 -29.73 17.10
CA SER A 264 -6.99 -29.80 16.87
C SER A 264 -7.82 -28.66 17.47
N GLU A 265 -7.23 -27.56 17.90
CA GLU A 265 -7.98 -26.46 18.54
C GLU A 265 -8.01 -25.16 17.74
N ARG A 266 -7.16 -24.96 16.72
CA ARG A 266 -7.05 -23.64 16.04
C ARG A 266 -6.84 -23.67 14.52
N GLY A 267 -6.92 -24.83 13.87
CA GLY A 267 -6.81 -24.94 12.39
C GLY A 267 -5.43 -24.61 11.80
N VAL A 268 -4.39 -24.45 12.62
CA VAL A 268 -3.01 -24.16 12.15
C VAL A 268 -2.20 -25.46 12.06
N PRO A 269 -1.51 -25.73 10.94
CA PRO A 269 -0.63 -26.90 10.85
C PRO A 269 0.53 -26.80 11.85
N LYS A 270 0.90 -27.93 12.47
CA LYS A 270 1.93 -27.98 13.52
C LYS A 270 3.27 -27.38 13.05
N ASN A 271 3.85 -26.47 13.84
CA ASN A 271 5.07 -25.71 13.53
C ASN A 271 4.96 -24.71 12.36
N LEU A 272 3.78 -24.15 12.08
CA LEU A 272 3.57 -23.01 11.18
C LEU A 272 3.04 -21.79 11.94
N GLU A 273 3.64 -21.48 13.08
CA GLU A 273 3.15 -20.45 14.00
C GLU A 273 3.08 -19.07 13.34
N GLN A 274 3.94 -18.80 12.36
CA GLN A 274 3.97 -17.54 11.61
C GLN A 274 2.76 -17.32 10.69
N HIS A 275 1.97 -18.37 10.42
CA HIS A 275 0.75 -18.28 9.61
C HIS A 275 -0.52 -18.39 10.47
N CYS A 276 -0.38 -18.39 11.80
CA CYS A 276 -1.54 -18.35 12.69
C CYS A 276 -2.25 -16.99 12.53
N PRO A 277 -3.57 -16.94 12.29
CA PRO A 277 -4.32 -15.69 12.24
C PRO A 277 -4.17 -14.86 13.53
N ASP A 278 -4.05 -15.53 14.67
CA ASP A 278 -3.85 -14.92 15.99
C ASP A 278 -2.36 -14.75 16.36
N THR A 279 -1.47 -14.66 15.36
CA THR A 279 -0.04 -14.44 15.63
C THR A 279 0.17 -13.11 16.32
N ILE A 280 0.77 -13.17 17.51
CA ILE A 280 1.16 -12.00 18.29
C ILE A 280 2.57 -11.58 17.88
N SER A 281 2.74 -10.31 17.49
CA SER A 281 4.02 -9.76 17.06
C SER A 281 4.91 -9.39 18.26
N THR A 282 6.22 -9.31 18.05
CA THR A 282 7.17 -8.93 19.12
C THR A 282 7.06 -7.45 19.51
N ASN A 283 6.45 -6.61 18.69
CA ASN A 283 6.19 -5.21 18.98
C ASN A 283 4.86 -4.76 18.37
N ASN A 284 4.26 -3.73 18.96
CA ASN A 284 3.07 -3.05 18.43
C ASN A 284 1.88 -4.00 18.19
N SER A 285 1.72 -4.98 19.08
CA SER A 285 0.56 -5.88 19.15
C SER A 285 0.04 -5.96 20.58
N THR A 286 -1.14 -6.53 20.76
CA THR A 286 -1.76 -6.72 22.07
C THR A 286 -1.67 -8.19 22.47
N GLU A 287 -1.51 -8.48 23.77
CA GLU A 287 -1.53 -9.85 24.28
C GLU A 287 -2.83 -10.59 23.92
N LEU A 288 -2.84 -11.91 24.10
CA LEU A 288 -3.94 -12.81 23.73
C LEU A 288 -5.29 -12.40 24.34
N HIS A 289 -5.29 -11.77 25.52
CA HIS A 289 -6.49 -11.27 26.20
C HIS A 289 -6.87 -9.83 25.81
N LYS A 290 -6.15 -9.22 24.86
CA LYS A 290 -6.37 -7.87 24.30
C LYS A 290 -6.35 -6.70 25.30
N VAL A 291 -5.77 -6.91 26.49
CA VAL A 291 -5.68 -5.86 27.54
C VAL A 291 -4.34 -5.13 27.50
N THR A 292 -3.23 -5.85 27.34
CA THR A 292 -1.88 -5.28 27.51
C THR A 292 -1.13 -5.18 26.19
N SER A 293 -0.54 -4.02 25.91
CA SER A 293 0.32 -3.79 24.75
C SER A 293 1.69 -4.47 24.92
N ILE A 294 2.20 -5.06 23.85
CA ILE A 294 3.51 -5.70 23.82
C ILE A 294 4.56 -4.74 23.29
N TYR A 295 5.58 -4.51 24.11
CA TYR A 295 6.75 -3.71 23.80
C TYR A 295 7.89 -4.61 23.34
N GLY A 296 8.61 -4.15 22.30
CA GLY A 296 9.71 -4.91 21.69
C GLY A 296 11.01 -4.81 22.49
N GLY A 297 12.09 -5.36 21.93
CA GLY A 297 13.39 -5.47 22.59
C GLY A 297 14.21 -4.17 22.72
N TYR A 298 13.62 -2.99 22.51
CA TYR A 298 14.27 -1.70 22.84
C TYR A 298 13.97 -1.35 24.29
N SER A 299 14.33 -2.27 25.18
CA SER A 299 14.08 -2.25 26.61
C SER A 299 15.20 -2.99 27.33
N ASN A 300 15.37 -2.75 28.63
CA ASN A 300 16.37 -3.45 29.44
C ASN A 300 16.03 -4.94 29.63
N PHE A 301 14.74 -5.28 29.62
CA PHE A 301 14.24 -6.64 29.85
C PHE A 301 13.05 -6.95 28.93
N ILE A 302 12.95 -8.22 28.52
CA ILE A 302 11.80 -8.77 27.79
C ILE A 302 11.45 -10.16 28.34
N THR A 303 10.17 -10.42 28.54
CA THR A 303 9.67 -11.73 28.97
C THR A 303 8.98 -12.40 27.79
N ILE A 304 9.40 -13.61 27.44
CA ILE A 304 8.86 -14.36 26.30
C ILE A 304 8.49 -15.79 26.70
N LYS A 305 7.47 -16.36 26.06
CA LYS A 305 7.17 -17.79 26.20
C LYS A 305 8.32 -18.62 25.66
N LYS A 306 8.76 -19.63 26.43
CA LYS A 306 9.89 -20.52 26.10
C LYS A 306 9.85 -21.09 24.68
N HIS A 307 8.67 -21.38 24.14
CA HIS A 307 8.51 -21.87 22.76
C HIS A 307 9.09 -20.92 21.71
N PHE A 308 8.94 -19.60 21.90
CA PHE A 308 9.38 -18.57 20.98
C PHE A 308 10.82 -18.08 21.26
N ALA A 309 11.46 -18.58 22.32
CA ALA A 309 12.86 -18.31 22.60
C ALA A 309 13.78 -19.15 21.69
N CYS A 310 14.85 -18.53 21.20
CA CYS A 310 15.91 -19.21 20.44
C CYS A 310 17.17 -19.29 21.31
N LYS A 311 17.79 -20.47 21.36
CA LYS A 311 19.11 -20.63 21.99
C LYS A 311 20.16 -20.14 21.00
N ILE A 312 20.97 -19.18 21.43
CA ILE A 312 22.08 -18.64 20.64
C ILE A 312 23.34 -19.45 20.95
N SER A 313 24.08 -19.85 19.92
CA SER A 313 25.38 -20.51 20.10
C SER A 313 26.39 -19.58 20.77
N LYS A 314 27.24 -20.11 21.66
CA LYS A 314 28.31 -19.32 22.31
C LYS A 314 29.38 -18.84 21.33
N ASN A 315 29.45 -19.46 20.16
CA ASN A 315 30.43 -19.13 19.12
C ASN A 315 29.99 -17.95 18.25
N LEU A 316 28.77 -17.42 18.45
CA LEU A 316 28.24 -16.31 17.67
C LEU A 316 28.31 -14.99 18.46
N PRO A 317 28.91 -13.93 17.89
CA PRO A 317 28.87 -12.59 18.48
C PRO A 317 27.41 -12.09 18.60
N LEU A 318 26.98 -11.72 19.81
CA LEU A 318 25.58 -11.38 20.08
C LEU A 318 25.04 -10.20 19.25
N ASP A 319 25.90 -9.25 18.92
CA ASP A 319 25.64 -8.09 18.05
C ASP A 319 25.30 -8.51 16.62
N THR A 320 25.91 -9.57 16.11
CA THR A 320 25.64 -10.11 14.76
C THR A 320 24.41 -11.02 14.68
N VAL A 321 23.91 -11.50 15.82
CA VAL A 321 22.78 -12.46 15.87
C VAL A 321 21.42 -11.80 15.65
N THR A 322 21.28 -10.53 16.04
CA THR A 322 20.00 -9.81 15.98
C THR A 322 19.44 -9.71 14.55
N PRO A 323 20.23 -9.38 13.51
CA PRO A 323 19.78 -9.43 12.12
C PRO A 323 19.43 -10.85 11.63
N LEU A 324 20.00 -11.91 12.22
CA LEU A 324 19.74 -13.29 11.81
C LEU A 324 18.30 -13.73 12.08
N LEU A 325 17.72 -13.29 13.21
CA LEU A 325 16.40 -13.75 13.65
C LEU A 325 15.23 -13.20 12.82
N CYS A 326 15.47 -12.18 11.98
CA CYS A 326 14.46 -11.59 11.11
C CYS A 326 14.83 -11.71 9.62
N ALA A 327 15.92 -11.08 9.18
CA ALA A 327 16.28 -11.04 7.77
C ALA A 327 16.72 -12.42 7.23
N SER A 328 17.42 -13.19 8.06
CA SER A 328 17.99 -14.47 7.62
C SER A 328 16.94 -15.56 7.53
N ILE A 329 16.02 -15.65 8.49
CA ILE A 329 14.91 -16.60 8.39
C ILE A 329 13.98 -16.27 7.21
N THR A 330 13.75 -14.99 6.92
CA THR A 330 12.89 -14.55 5.81
C THR A 330 13.46 -14.96 4.45
N THR A 331 14.79 -15.04 4.33
CA THR A 331 15.47 -15.50 3.11
C THR A 331 15.67 -17.02 3.10
N TYR A 332 15.95 -17.65 4.24
CA TYR A 332 16.15 -19.09 4.37
C TYR A 332 14.86 -19.92 4.20
N SER A 333 13.74 -19.45 4.74
CA SER A 333 12.46 -20.16 4.69
C SER A 333 12.02 -20.52 3.26
N PRO A 334 11.95 -19.56 2.30
CA PRO A 334 11.59 -19.87 0.92
C PRO A 334 12.63 -20.74 0.22
N LEU A 335 13.94 -20.50 0.44
CA LEU A 335 15.00 -21.36 -0.11
C LEU A 335 14.80 -22.83 0.27
N LYS A 336 14.47 -23.08 1.54
CA LYS A 336 14.23 -24.44 2.02
C LYS A 336 12.90 -25.02 1.53
N GLN A 337 11.84 -24.21 1.47
CA GLN A 337 10.52 -24.62 0.99
C GLN A 337 10.56 -25.07 -0.48
N TYR A 338 11.34 -24.37 -1.31
CA TYR A 338 11.49 -24.66 -2.74
C TYR A 338 12.72 -25.52 -3.05
N HIS A 339 13.32 -26.15 -2.04
CA HIS A 339 14.42 -27.10 -2.20
C HIS A 339 15.61 -26.56 -3.01
N VAL A 340 15.95 -25.28 -2.81
CA VAL A 340 17.09 -24.65 -3.47
C VAL A 340 18.39 -25.37 -3.09
N GLY A 341 19.20 -25.67 -4.09
CA GLY A 341 20.46 -26.40 -3.93
C GLY A 341 21.33 -26.39 -5.19
N ILE A 342 22.19 -27.39 -5.35
CA ILE A 342 23.20 -27.46 -6.43
C ILE A 342 22.63 -27.40 -7.86
N ASN A 343 21.40 -27.86 -8.06
CA ASN A 343 20.72 -27.85 -9.37
C ASN A 343 19.92 -26.57 -9.63
N THR A 344 19.96 -25.61 -8.71
CA THR A 344 19.21 -24.37 -8.83
C THR A 344 20.09 -23.29 -9.47
N ARG A 345 19.52 -22.53 -10.41
CA ARG A 345 20.06 -21.27 -10.91
C ARG A 345 19.21 -20.15 -10.35
N MET A 346 19.75 -19.49 -9.33
CA MET A 346 19.05 -18.53 -8.50
C MET A 346 19.43 -17.11 -8.86
N ARG A 347 18.40 -16.27 -9.05
CA ARG A 347 18.56 -14.82 -9.19
C ARG A 347 18.16 -14.11 -7.90
N VAL A 348 19.01 -13.20 -7.43
CA VAL A 348 18.72 -12.31 -6.30
C VAL A 348 18.53 -10.89 -6.82
N ILE A 349 17.37 -10.30 -6.56
CA ILE A 349 17.05 -8.93 -6.93
C ILE A 349 16.93 -8.08 -5.66
N SER A 350 17.68 -6.97 -5.61
CA SER A 350 17.80 -6.05 -4.46
C SER A 350 18.54 -6.64 -3.24
N LEU A 351 18.79 -5.84 -2.19
CA LEU A 351 19.66 -6.13 -1.04
C LEU A 351 19.15 -7.31 -0.20
N GLY A 352 19.60 -8.51 -0.56
CA GLY A 352 19.40 -9.75 0.17
C GLY A 352 20.74 -10.42 0.46
N HIS A 353 21.69 -9.77 1.13
CA HIS A 353 23.01 -10.35 1.46
C HIS A 353 22.89 -11.74 2.08
N MET A 354 21.88 -11.94 2.93
CA MET A 354 21.59 -13.25 3.51
C MET A 354 21.16 -14.27 2.46
N ALA A 355 20.30 -13.90 1.49
CA ALA A 355 19.89 -14.79 0.41
C ALA A 355 21.08 -15.28 -0.44
N VAL A 356 22.07 -14.41 -0.68
CA VAL A 356 23.32 -14.77 -1.37
C VAL A 356 24.09 -15.80 -0.54
N LYS A 357 24.37 -15.49 0.74
CA LYS A 357 25.09 -16.39 1.65
C LYS A 357 24.42 -17.76 1.80
N PHE A 358 23.09 -17.79 1.96
CA PHE A 358 22.35 -19.05 2.02
C PHE A 358 22.40 -19.80 0.69
N GLY A 359 22.20 -19.13 -0.44
CA GLY A 359 22.25 -19.77 -1.76
C GLY A 359 23.61 -20.39 -2.06
N VAL A 360 24.69 -19.66 -1.80
CA VAL A 360 26.07 -20.16 -1.97
C VAL A 360 26.35 -21.33 -1.03
N ALA A 361 25.98 -21.21 0.25
CA ALA A 361 26.14 -22.32 1.21
C ALA A 361 25.31 -23.57 0.84
N MET A 362 24.21 -23.42 0.10
CA MET A 362 23.41 -24.51 -0.45
C MET A 362 23.97 -25.09 -1.77
N GLY A 363 25.10 -24.54 -2.27
CA GLY A 363 25.75 -24.96 -3.51
C GLY A 363 25.09 -24.44 -4.79
N THR A 364 24.15 -23.50 -4.69
CA THR A 364 23.38 -22.95 -5.80
C THR A 364 24.21 -21.98 -6.64
N HIS A 365 23.93 -21.92 -7.95
CA HIS A 365 24.47 -20.86 -8.81
C HIS A 365 23.73 -19.55 -8.56
N VAL A 366 24.31 -18.68 -7.73
CA VAL A 366 23.70 -17.38 -7.38
C VAL A 366 24.16 -16.28 -8.34
N THR A 367 23.20 -15.58 -8.92
CA THR A 367 23.42 -14.37 -9.73
C THR A 367 22.69 -13.19 -9.09
N VAL A 368 23.41 -12.10 -8.85
CA VAL A 368 22.85 -10.90 -8.20
C VAL A 368 22.60 -9.82 -9.23
N ILE A 369 21.40 -9.23 -9.20
CA ILE A 369 21.00 -8.14 -10.08
C ILE A 369 20.60 -6.91 -9.25
N PRO A 370 21.54 -6.01 -8.90
CA PRO A 370 21.23 -4.77 -8.21
C PRO A 370 20.87 -3.63 -9.16
N THR A 371 20.39 -2.52 -8.60
CA THR A 371 20.06 -1.29 -9.34
C THR A 371 21.28 -0.40 -9.63
N SER A 372 22.39 -0.59 -8.92
CA SER A 372 23.64 0.16 -9.05
C SER A 372 24.86 -0.74 -8.87
N GLU A 373 25.99 -0.33 -9.46
CA GLU A 373 27.28 -1.04 -9.39
C GLU A 373 27.96 -0.97 -8.02
N SER A 374 27.58 -0.02 -7.17
CA SER A 374 28.17 0.23 -5.85
C SER A 374 28.14 -0.96 -4.87
N LYS A 375 27.49 -2.07 -5.22
CA LYS A 375 27.38 -3.29 -4.43
C LYS A 375 28.24 -4.44 -4.97
N TYR A 376 29.03 -4.20 -6.01
CA TYR A 376 29.87 -5.23 -6.63
C TYR A 376 30.79 -5.90 -5.61
N ASP A 377 31.56 -5.12 -4.85
CA ASP A 377 32.53 -5.63 -3.88
C ASP A 377 31.88 -6.49 -2.78
N ASP A 378 30.71 -6.08 -2.30
CA ASP A 378 29.97 -6.84 -1.28
C ASP A 378 29.45 -8.17 -1.82
N VAL A 379 29.04 -8.21 -3.08
CA VAL A 379 28.51 -9.42 -3.71
C VAL A 379 29.62 -10.42 -4.03
N ILE A 380 30.78 -9.94 -4.50
CA ILE A 380 31.95 -10.79 -4.76
C ILE A 380 32.50 -11.38 -3.47
N LYS A 381 32.52 -10.63 -2.35
CA LYS A 381 32.90 -11.15 -1.03
C LYS A 381 32.03 -12.32 -0.56
N PHE A 382 30.84 -12.51 -1.13
CA PHE A 382 29.93 -13.59 -0.78
C PHE A 382 29.96 -14.76 -1.77
N ASP A 383 30.96 -14.84 -2.64
CA ASP A 383 31.15 -15.89 -3.66
C ASP A 383 29.96 -16.06 -4.61
N ALA A 384 29.25 -14.97 -4.91
CA ALA A 384 28.25 -14.98 -5.97
C ALA A 384 28.92 -15.20 -7.33
N LYS A 385 28.36 -16.08 -8.15
CA LYS A 385 28.99 -16.53 -9.40
C LYS A 385 28.82 -15.54 -10.56
N ALA A 386 27.87 -14.61 -10.46
CA ALA A 386 27.68 -13.55 -11.45
C ALA A 386 27.00 -12.31 -10.85
N PHE A 387 27.32 -11.15 -11.42
CA PHE A 387 26.78 -9.83 -11.05
C PHE A 387 26.36 -9.10 -12.33
N LEU A 388 25.11 -8.64 -12.41
CA LEU A 388 24.56 -7.95 -13.59
C LEU A 388 23.78 -6.72 -13.16
N VAL A 389 23.99 -5.56 -13.79
CA VAL A 389 23.31 -4.32 -13.37
C VAL A 389 21.92 -4.24 -14.01
N SER A 390 20.88 -3.95 -13.22
CA SER A 390 19.49 -3.94 -13.72
C SER A 390 19.21 -2.88 -14.80
N LYS A 391 20.08 -1.88 -14.93
CA LYS A 391 19.99 -0.81 -15.93
C LYS A 391 20.62 -1.20 -17.27
N ASP A 392 21.46 -2.23 -17.29
CA ASP A 392 22.10 -2.71 -18.51
C ASP A 392 21.18 -3.73 -19.20
N VAL A 393 20.44 -3.26 -20.20
CA VAL A 393 19.46 -4.05 -20.93
C VAL A 393 20.12 -5.17 -21.74
N GLU A 394 21.34 -4.97 -22.25
CA GLU A 394 22.04 -5.95 -23.07
C GLU A 394 22.53 -7.13 -22.22
N GLN A 395 23.07 -6.86 -21.02
CA GLN A 395 23.40 -7.90 -20.05
C GLN A 395 22.19 -8.73 -19.63
N LEU A 396 21.03 -8.09 -19.44
CA LEU A 396 19.80 -8.78 -19.04
C LEU A 396 19.22 -9.68 -20.14
N LYS A 397 19.32 -9.27 -21.42
CA LYS A 397 18.94 -10.12 -22.55
C LYS A 397 19.76 -11.41 -22.60
N GLY A 398 21.06 -11.35 -22.30
CA GLY A 398 21.96 -12.51 -22.32
C GLY A 398 21.62 -13.61 -21.30
N VAL A 399 20.81 -13.30 -20.28
CA VAL A 399 20.40 -14.25 -19.23
C VAL A 399 18.90 -14.52 -19.22
N GLU A 400 18.20 -14.18 -20.31
CA GLU A 400 16.76 -14.44 -20.40
C GLU A 400 16.47 -15.94 -20.26
N ASN A 401 15.45 -16.29 -19.46
CA ASN A 401 15.03 -17.68 -19.23
C ASN A 401 16.11 -18.62 -18.64
N SER A 402 17.19 -18.07 -18.06
CA SER A 402 18.30 -18.86 -17.49
C SER A 402 18.12 -19.26 -16.02
N PHE A 403 17.15 -18.66 -15.33
CA PHE A 403 16.91 -18.84 -13.89
C PHE A 403 15.68 -19.69 -13.63
N ASN A 404 15.78 -20.62 -12.67
CA ASN A 404 14.66 -21.45 -12.20
C ASN A 404 14.18 -21.08 -10.79
N PHE A 405 14.86 -20.14 -10.13
CA PHE A 405 14.42 -19.55 -8.87
C PHE A 405 14.79 -18.07 -8.83
N ILE A 406 13.86 -17.21 -8.42
CA ILE A 406 14.09 -15.78 -8.28
C ILE A 406 13.66 -15.38 -6.87
N ILE A 407 14.56 -14.80 -6.10
CA ILE A 407 14.22 -14.13 -4.85
C ILE A 407 14.25 -12.63 -5.07
N TYR A 408 13.16 -11.98 -4.71
CA TYR A 408 12.98 -10.54 -4.82
C TYR A 408 12.88 -9.95 -3.42
N THR A 409 13.93 -9.27 -2.97
CA THR A 409 14.00 -8.69 -1.63
C THR A 409 13.99 -7.17 -1.73
N VAL A 410 12.82 -6.57 -1.85
CA VAL A 410 12.71 -5.10 -1.77
C VAL A 410 12.58 -4.70 -0.32
N VAL A 411 13.54 -3.92 0.16
CA VAL A 411 13.38 -3.19 1.41
C VAL A 411 12.86 -1.81 1.04
N SER A 412 11.54 -1.66 0.88
CA SER A 412 10.94 -0.32 0.98
C SER A 412 10.85 0.01 2.47
N MET A 413 11.32 1.21 2.84
CA MET A 413 11.31 1.77 4.21
C MET A 413 9.90 2.07 4.74
N ILE A 414 8.91 1.25 4.37
CA ILE A 414 7.53 1.25 4.86
C ILE A 414 7.14 -0.22 5.07
N LYS A 415 7.01 -0.62 6.35
CA LYS A 415 6.46 -1.90 6.87
C LYS A 415 6.67 -3.14 5.99
N ILE A 416 7.66 -3.97 6.38
CA ILE A 416 7.85 -5.37 5.96
C ILE A 416 8.01 -5.56 4.45
N GLY A 417 9.19 -5.25 3.89
CA GLY A 417 9.70 -5.89 2.66
C GLY A 417 8.82 -5.92 1.39
N ALA A 418 7.69 -5.20 1.37
CA ALA A 418 6.63 -5.33 0.40
C ALA A 418 6.49 -3.99 -0.33
N PRO A 419 6.59 -3.98 -1.67
CA PRO A 419 6.46 -2.74 -2.43
C PRO A 419 5.07 -2.11 -2.16
N PRO A 420 4.99 -0.79 -1.95
CA PRO A 420 3.72 -0.10 -1.67
C PRO A 420 2.78 -0.05 -2.89
N LYS A 421 3.31 -0.31 -4.10
CA LYS A 421 2.55 -0.47 -5.34
C LYS A 421 2.46 -1.96 -5.67
N LEU A 422 1.28 -2.41 -6.13
CA LEU A 422 1.12 -3.76 -6.67
C LEU A 422 2.10 -3.94 -7.83
N VAL A 423 2.81 -5.07 -7.83
CA VAL A 423 3.66 -5.44 -8.96
C VAL A 423 2.74 -5.92 -10.07
N GLU A 424 2.66 -5.18 -11.17
CA GLU A 424 1.91 -5.60 -12.35
C GLU A 424 2.70 -6.72 -13.04
N ILE A 425 2.03 -7.87 -13.23
CA ILE A 425 2.63 -9.04 -13.83
C ILE A 425 1.72 -9.49 -14.97
N PRO A 426 2.22 -9.51 -16.22
CA PRO A 426 1.43 -9.97 -17.36
C PRO A 426 0.97 -11.41 -17.17
N ALA A 427 -0.34 -11.61 -16.99
CA ALA A 427 -0.94 -12.93 -16.74
C ALA A 427 -0.58 -13.96 -17.83
N LEU A 428 -0.45 -13.49 -19.08
CA LEU A 428 -0.09 -14.30 -20.23
C LEU A 428 1.27 -15.00 -20.06
N ILE A 429 2.24 -14.34 -19.43
CA ILE A 429 3.57 -14.91 -19.17
C ILE A 429 3.47 -16.02 -18.12
N LEU A 430 2.63 -15.84 -17.10
CA LEU A 430 2.44 -16.84 -16.04
C LEU A 430 1.80 -18.11 -16.58
N LEU A 431 0.79 -17.96 -17.44
CA LEU A 431 0.06 -19.08 -18.04
C LEU A 431 0.94 -19.86 -19.02
N PHE A 432 1.60 -19.17 -19.96
CA PHE A 432 2.38 -19.87 -21.00
C PHE A 432 3.66 -20.50 -20.47
N LYS A 433 4.28 -19.91 -19.44
CA LYS A 433 5.52 -20.44 -18.85
C LYS A 433 5.30 -21.23 -17.55
N GLN A 434 4.05 -21.42 -17.13
CA GLN A 434 3.66 -22.11 -15.88
C GLN A 434 4.46 -21.61 -14.67
N LEU A 435 4.63 -20.29 -14.56
CA LEU A 435 5.43 -19.69 -13.51
C LEU A 435 4.65 -19.60 -12.20
N ILE A 436 5.34 -19.79 -11.07
CA ILE A 436 4.79 -19.66 -9.73
C ILE A 436 5.31 -18.36 -9.11
N ILE A 437 4.40 -17.52 -8.63
CA ILE A 437 4.72 -16.36 -7.80
C ILE A 437 4.14 -16.59 -6.42
N THR A 438 4.97 -16.41 -5.40
CA THR A 438 4.59 -16.65 -4.02
C THR A 438 5.19 -15.61 -3.09
N GLY A 439 4.56 -15.42 -1.93
CA GLY A 439 5.07 -14.62 -0.84
C GLY A 439 5.60 -15.50 0.29
N SER A 440 6.66 -15.05 0.97
CA SER A 440 7.15 -15.71 2.18
C SER A 440 7.44 -14.66 3.24
N GLN A 441 6.79 -14.79 4.40
CA GLN A 441 6.99 -13.92 5.56
C GLN A 441 7.64 -14.74 6.67
N ILE A 442 8.81 -14.29 7.13
CA ILE A 442 9.59 -14.92 8.21
C ILE A 442 9.73 -16.45 8.01
N GLY A 443 9.68 -17.24 9.09
CA GLY A 443 9.73 -18.70 9.00
C GLY A 443 9.47 -19.37 10.34
N ARG A 444 9.41 -20.70 10.30
CA ARG A 444 8.99 -21.55 11.42
C ARG A 444 9.93 -21.40 12.62
N MET A 445 9.42 -21.49 13.84
CA MET A 445 10.28 -21.45 15.04
C MET A 445 11.35 -22.57 15.03
N LYS A 446 11.01 -23.73 14.48
CA LYS A 446 11.96 -24.85 14.27
C LYS A 446 13.14 -24.47 13.38
N GLN A 447 12.92 -23.66 12.34
CA GLN A 447 13.97 -23.18 11.44
C GLN A 447 14.78 -22.06 12.11
N LYS A 448 14.14 -21.11 12.79
CA LYS A 448 14.82 -20.05 13.55
C LYS A 448 15.78 -20.62 14.59
N LYS A 449 15.35 -21.63 15.34
CA LYS A 449 16.18 -22.35 16.33
C LYS A 449 17.36 -23.07 15.69
N LYS A 450 17.23 -23.54 14.45
CA LYS A 450 18.36 -24.11 13.70
C LYS A 450 19.36 -23.02 13.31
N ILE A 451 18.90 -21.90 12.75
CA ILE A 451 19.76 -20.77 12.36
C ILE A 451 20.49 -20.18 13.58
N SER A 452 19.82 -20.06 14.73
CA SER A 452 20.42 -19.48 15.94
C SER A 452 21.49 -20.35 16.59
N ILE A 453 21.51 -21.64 16.26
CA ILE A 453 22.50 -22.61 16.76
C ILE A 453 23.55 -22.92 15.69
N ALA A 454 23.12 -22.91 14.44
CA ALA A 454 23.91 -23.22 13.26
C ALA A 454 23.70 -22.10 12.24
N TYR A 455 24.55 -21.08 12.28
CA TYR A 455 24.88 -20.37 11.06
C TYR A 455 26.40 -20.22 10.90
N LEU A 456 26.84 -20.97 9.88
CA LEU A 456 28.10 -21.07 9.13
C LEU A 456 29.40 -21.11 9.93
#